data_AF-A0A533TF48-F1
#
_entry.id   AF-A0A533TF48-F1
#
_cell.length_a   1.000
_cell.length_b   1.000
_cell.length_c   1.000
_cell.angle_alpha   90.00
_cell.angle_beta   90.00
_cell.angle_gamma   90.00
#
_symmetry.space_group_name_H-M   'P 1'
#
loop_
_entity.id
_entity.type
_entity.pdbx_description
1 polymer ?
#
loop_
_entity_poly.entity_id
_entity_poly.type
_entity_poly.pdbx_seq_one_letter_code
_entity_poly.pdbx_strand_id
1 'polypeptide(L)'
;LHQSVSTSCAECHRTTKWKPATFDHKNLAATAGKNCITCHKADRPADNLHQSVSTSCAECHRTTKWKPATFDHKNLAAAAGKNCITCHKADLPKDNLHRQSQSNCGTCHRTTKWKPATFDHNRYFRLDSDHRVSCKTCHTDASNYKKYTCYNCHEHTEARMAYKHRKEGISNYQNCAKCHRNGEAEGGDD
;
A
#
# COMPACT_ATOMS: atom_id res chain seq x y z
N LEU A 1 6.27 32.16 25.23
CA LEU A 1 5.26 31.30 25.90
C LEU A 1 4.13 32.08 26.56
N HIS A 2 4.35 33.15 27.34
CA HIS A 2 3.25 33.89 27.99
C HIS A 2 2.16 34.44 27.05
N GLN A 3 2.49 34.74 25.79
CA GLN A 3 1.55 35.26 24.80
C GLN A 3 0.53 34.24 24.28
N SER A 4 0.74 32.94 24.54
CA SER A 4 -0.05 31.84 23.99
C SER A 4 -0.82 31.04 25.06
N VAL A 5 -0.80 31.50 26.31
CA VAL A 5 -1.54 30.93 27.44
C VAL A 5 -2.51 31.99 27.95
N SER A 6 -3.76 31.61 28.19
CA SER A 6 -4.79 32.48 28.74
C SER A 6 -5.28 31.85 30.03
N THR A 7 -5.11 32.53 31.18
CA THR A 7 -6.21 33.00 32.06
C THR A 7 -5.77 33.51 33.45
N SER A 8 -4.61 33.17 34.01
CA SER A 8 -4.12 33.82 35.25
C SER A 8 -2.67 33.45 35.56
N CYS A 9 -1.86 34.39 36.05
CA CYS A 9 -0.48 34.13 36.47
C CYS A 9 -0.39 33.04 37.54
N ALA A 10 -1.41 32.94 38.40
CA ALA A 10 -1.45 31.98 39.51
C ALA A 10 -1.59 30.51 39.07
N GLU A 11 -1.98 30.25 37.82
CA GLU A 11 -2.07 28.89 37.27
C GLU A 11 -0.70 28.26 37.01
N CYS A 12 0.32 29.10 36.77
CA CYS A 12 1.67 28.68 36.44
C CYS A 12 2.70 29.07 37.52
N HIS A 13 2.40 30.09 38.32
CA HIS A 13 3.32 30.65 39.31
C HIS A 13 2.74 30.62 40.73
N ARG A 14 3.59 30.28 41.71
CA ARG A 14 3.29 30.44 43.14
C ARG A 14 3.86 31.77 43.63
N THR A 15 3.11 32.51 44.42
CA THR A 15 3.55 33.79 45.03
C THR A 15 4.74 33.61 45.98
N THR A 16 4.88 32.43 46.58
CA THR A 16 5.99 32.08 47.49
C THR A 16 7.21 31.49 46.77
N LYS A 17 7.04 30.99 45.54
CA LYS A 17 8.13 30.47 44.71
C LYS A 17 7.76 30.60 43.23
N TRP A 18 8.13 31.74 42.66
CA TRP A 18 7.71 32.15 41.31
C TRP A 18 8.38 31.35 40.19
N LYS A 19 9.55 30.73 40.44
CA LYS A 19 10.31 29.93 39.48
C LYS A 19 10.74 28.58 40.08
N PRO A 20 10.74 27.48 39.29
CA PRO A 20 10.25 27.40 37.91
C PRO A 20 8.71 27.43 37.85
N ALA A 21 8.17 27.89 36.72
CA ALA A 21 6.75 27.80 36.46
C ALA A 21 6.36 26.35 36.13
N THR A 22 5.17 25.91 36.55
CA THR A 22 4.59 24.63 36.11
C THR A 22 3.66 24.85 34.93
N PHE A 23 3.75 24.01 33.90
CA PHE A 23 2.94 24.12 32.69
C PHE A 23 2.06 22.88 32.51
N ASP A 24 0.78 23.09 32.21
CA ASP A 24 -0.19 22.05 31.91
C ASP A 24 -0.94 22.39 30.62
N HIS A 25 -1.02 21.44 29.69
CA HIS A 25 -1.68 21.62 28.40
C HIS A 25 -3.17 21.93 28.52
N LYS A 26 -3.82 21.61 29.65
CA LYS A 26 -5.23 21.95 29.89
C LYS A 26 -5.50 23.46 29.98
N ASN A 27 -4.47 24.27 30.25
CA ASN A 27 -4.57 25.73 30.39
C ASN A 27 -4.31 26.47 29.05
N LEU A 28 -4.14 25.75 27.94
CA LEU A 28 -4.04 26.38 26.62
C LEU A 28 -5.42 26.77 26.09
N ALA A 29 -5.49 27.94 25.46
CA ALA A 29 -6.63 28.29 24.63
C ALA A 29 -6.84 27.24 23.52
N ALA A 30 -8.10 26.90 23.22
CA ALA A 30 -8.47 25.83 22.29
C ALA A 30 -7.83 25.96 20.89
N THR A 31 -7.55 27.18 20.43
CA THR A 31 -6.86 27.48 19.17
C THR A 31 -5.36 27.19 19.23
N ALA A 32 -4.70 27.51 20.35
CA ALA A 32 -3.28 27.23 20.55
C ALA A 32 -3.00 25.72 20.71
N GLY A 33 -3.94 24.97 21.29
CA GLY A 33 -3.84 23.51 21.45
C GLY A 33 -3.76 22.72 20.13
N LYS A 34 -4.17 23.32 19.00
CA LYS A 34 -4.09 22.69 17.66
C LYS A 34 -2.79 22.99 16.91
N ASN A 35 -2.03 23.98 17.35
CA ASN A 35 -0.80 24.47 16.70
C ASN A 35 0.45 24.09 17.49
N CYS A 36 0.64 22.79 17.71
CA CYS A 36 1.71 22.24 18.55
C CYS A 36 3.11 22.71 18.11
N ILE A 37 3.32 22.86 16.80
CA ILE A 37 4.61 23.22 16.21
C ILE A 37 5.10 24.62 16.62
N THR A 38 4.21 25.52 17.05
CA THR A 38 4.61 26.86 17.50
C THR A 38 5.52 26.81 18.73
N CYS A 39 5.34 25.81 19.61
CA CYS A 39 6.19 25.61 20.78
C CYS A 39 7.13 24.41 20.61
N HIS A 40 6.66 23.32 20.01
CA HIS A 40 7.39 22.05 19.91
C HIS A 40 8.16 21.88 18.60
N LYS A 41 8.54 22.98 17.93
CA LYS A 41 9.29 22.92 16.66
C LYS A 41 10.60 22.13 16.80
N ALA A 42 11.30 22.32 17.91
CA ALA A 42 12.58 21.66 18.18
C ALA A 42 12.42 20.19 18.60
N ASP A 43 11.25 19.81 19.10
CA ASP A 43 10.98 18.44 19.58
C ASP A 43 10.56 17.49 18.45
N ARG A 44 10.24 18.03 17.26
CA ARG A 44 9.83 17.23 16.11
C ARG A 44 10.98 16.34 15.65
N PRO A 45 10.84 14.99 15.69
CA PRO A 45 11.87 14.09 15.21
C PRO A 45 12.19 14.33 13.73
N ALA A 46 13.46 14.19 13.37
CA ALA A 46 13.93 14.28 11.99
C ALA A 46 13.82 12.93 11.26
N ASP A 47 12.71 12.21 11.42
CA ASP A 47 12.47 10.92 10.75
C ASP A 47 11.60 11.06 9.49
N ASN A 48 11.58 10.00 8.67
CA ASN A 48 10.84 10.00 7.41
C ASN A 48 9.33 10.18 7.61
N LEU A 49 8.76 9.71 8.73
CA LEU A 49 7.32 9.82 8.98
C LEU A 49 6.94 11.27 9.23
N HIS A 50 7.61 11.95 10.16
CA HIS A 50 7.37 13.36 10.51
C HIS A 50 7.73 14.34 9.38
N GLN A 51 8.62 13.93 8.46
CA GLN A 51 8.93 14.68 7.24
C GLN A 51 7.86 14.50 6.15
N SER A 52 7.24 13.33 6.07
CA SER A 52 6.32 12.96 4.98
C SER A 52 4.85 13.25 5.28
N VAL A 53 4.48 13.55 6.53
CA VAL A 53 3.12 13.93 6.91
C VAL A 53 3.02 15.43 7.16
N SER A 54 2.11 16.11 6.46
CA SER A 54 1.89 17.56 6.58
C SER A 54 0.79 17.93 7.58
N THR A 55 0.43 17.01 8.48
CA THR A 55 -0.76 17.10 9.31
C THR A 55 -0.50 17.73 10.67
N SER A 56 -1.57 18.21 11.34
CA SER A 56 -1.47 18.69 12.72
C SER A 56 -1.03 17.56 13.63
N CYS A 57 -0.10 17.81 14.56
CA CYS A 57 0.44 16.80 15.47
C CYS A 57 -0.67 16.09 16.29
N ALA A 58 -1.78 16.78 16.53
CA ALA A 58 -2.94 16.27 17.26
C ALA A 58 -3.69 15.12 16.56
N GLU A 59 -3.44 14.90 15.26
CA GLU A 59 -4.02 13.76 14.54
C GLU A 59 -3.38 12.42 14.95
N CYS A 60 -2.12 12.46 15.40
CA CYS A 60 -1.35 11.27 15.78
C CYS A 60 -1.06 11.22 17.29
N HIS A 61 -0.90 12.38 17.93
CA HIS A 61 -0.49 12.51 19.32
C HIS A 61 -1.61 13.10 20.18
N ARG A 62 -1.74 12.59 21.40
CA ARG A 62 -2.61 13.17 22.43
C ARG A 62 -1.75 13.82 23.52
N THR A 63 -2.15 14.98 24.00
CA THR A 63 -1.46 15.67 25.11
C THR A 63 -1.44 14.86 26.41
N THR A 64 -2.45 14.01 26.61
CA THR A 64 -2.55 13.09 27.76
C THR A 64 -1.74 11.80 27.58
N LYS A 65 -1.41 11.43 26.34
CA LYS A 65 -0.62 10.24 26.01
C LYS A 65 0.13 10.46 24.69
N TRP A 66 1.30 11.08 24.79
CA TRP A 66 2.07 11.51 23.62
C TRP A 66 2.70 10.33 22.85
N LYS A 67 3.07 9.25 23.56
CA LYS A 67 3.63 8.03 22.99
C LYS A 67 2.90 6.78 23.53
N PRO A 68 2.71 5.73 22.71
CA PRO A 68 2.93 5.72 21.26
C PRO A 68 1.89 6.58 20.54
N ALA A 69 2.26 7.11 19.39
CA ALA A 69 1.31 7.78 18.50
C ALA A 69 0.41 6.74 17.80
N THR A 70 -0.79 7.15 17.43
CA THR A 70 -1.66 6.34 16.55
C THR A 70 -1.48 6.80 15.12
N PHE A 71 -1.28 5.87 14.20
CA PHE A 71 -1.16 6.16 12.76
C PHE A 71 -2.24 5.42 11.97
N ASP A 72 -2.90 6.14 11.07
CA ASP A 72 -3.87 5.59 10.14
C ASP A 72 -3.56 6.11 8.73
N HIS A 73 -3.37 5.18 7.79
CA HIS A 73 -3.06 5.50 6.39
C HIS A 73 -4.14 6.38 5.73
N LYS A 74 -5.37 6.41 6.26
CA LYS A 74 -6.44 7.30 5.75
C LYS A 74 -6.12 8.79 5.92
N ASN A 75 -5.23 9.12 6.86
CA ASN A 75 -4.84 10.50 7.16
C ASN A 75 -3.68 10.97 6.24
N LEU A 76 -3.15 10.11 5.37
CA LEU A 76 -2.17 10.53 4.37
C LEU A 76 -2.84 11.32 3.25
N ALA A 77 -2.21 12.41 2.83
CA ALA A 77 -2.61 13.13 1.62
C ALA A 77 -2.66 12.15 0.42
N ALA A 78 -3.67 12.27 -0.43
CA ALA A 78 -3.94 11.33 -1.52
C ALA A 78 -2.73 11.10 -2.46
N ALA A 79 -1.85 12.09 -2.62
CA ALA A 79 -0.61 11.98 -3.40
C ALA A 79 0.48 11.17 -2.66
N ALA A 80 0.63 11.33 -1.34
CA ALA A 80 1.57 10.56 -0.53
C ALA A 80 1.12 9.09 -0.37
N GLY A 81 -0.19 8.85 -0.29
CA GLY A 81 -0.77 7.50 -0.16
C GLY A 81 -0.51 6.58 -1.36
N LYS A 82 -0.12 7.12 -2.54
CA LYS A 82 0.19 6.33 -3.74
C LYS A 82 1.66 5.89 -3.83
N ASN A 83 2.56 6.53 -3.09
CA ASN A 83 4.00 6.28 -3.13
C ASN A 83 4.46 5.47 -1.91
N CYS A 84 3.93 4.24 -1.78
CA CYS A 84 4.18 3.36 -0.64
C CYS A 84 5.69 3.15 -0.37
N ILE A 85 6.49 3.06 -1.43
CA ILE A 85 7.94 2.83 -1.36
C ILE A 85 8.68 3.97 -0.67
N THR A 86 8.19 5.20 -0.71
CA THR A 86 8.85 6.32 -0.03
C THR A 86 9.05 6.05 1.46
N CYS A 87 8.10 5.35 2.11
CA CYS A 87 8.19 4.96 3.51
C CYS A 87 8.57 3.47 3.67
N HIS A 88 7.97 2.59 2.88
CA HIS A 88 8.07 1.13 3.03
C HIS A 88 9.17 0.48 2.17
N LYS A 89 10.20 1.24 1.77
CA LYS A 89 11.31 0.69 0.97
C LYS A 89 12.00 -0.49 1.66
N ALA A 90 12.16 -0.43 2.98
CA ALA A 90 12.79 -1.47 3.77
C ALA A 90 11.91 -2.73 3.92
N ASP A 91 10.58 -2.57 3.78
CA ASP A 91 9.61 -3.65 3.93
C ASP A 91 9.37 -4.43 2.63
N LEU A 92 9.99 -3.99 1.52
CA LEU A 92 9.84 -4.62 0.21
C LEU A 92 10.35 -6.08 0.25
N PRO A 93 9.51 -7.06 -0.10
CA PRO A 93 9.95 -8.43 -0.28
C PRO A 93 11.02 -8.55 -1.37
N LYS A 94 11.93 -9.49 -1.20
CA LYS A 94 13.03 -9.76 -2.14
C LYS A 94 12.66 -10.81 -3.21
N ASP A 95 11.39 -11.04 -3.47
CA ASP A 95 10.95 -11.91 -4.56
C ASP A 95 10.90 -11.17 -5.90
N ASN A 96 10.80 -11.93 -7.00
CA ASN A 96 10.75 -11.33 -8.33
C ASN A 96 9.46 -10.55 -8.60
N LEU A 97 8.31 -10.99 -8.07
CA LEU A 97 7.03 -10.35 -8.36
C LEU A 97 7.03 -8.90 -7.86
N HIS A 98 7.51 -8.67 -6.64
CA HIS A 98 7.64 -7.34 -6.06
C HIS A 98 8.75 -6.50 -6.69
N ARG A 99 9.82 -7.12 -7.24
CA ARG A 99 10.85 -6.39 -8.02
C ARG A 99 10.29 -5.77 -9.30
N GLN A 100 9.27 -6.38 -9.89
CA GLN A 100 8.66 -5.88 -11.13
C GLN A 100 7.45 -4.99 -10.91
N SER A 101 6.77 -5.17 -9.78
CA SER A 101 5.55 -4.45 -9.41
C SER A 101 5.84 -3.35 -8.37
N GLN A 102 6.96 -2.64 -8.52
CA GLN A 102 7.41 -1.61 -7.58
C GLN A 102 6.51 -0.35 -7.59
N SER A 103 5.66 -0.17 -8.59
CA SER A 103 4.64 0.86 -8.60
C SER A 103 3.25 0.25 -8.36
N ASN A 104 2.40 0.96 -7.62
CA ASN A 104 0.99 0.62 -7.37
C ASN A 104 0.73 -0.59 -6.44
N CYS A 105 1.35 -0.62 -5.26
CA CYS A 105 1.10 -1.66 -4.26
C CYS A 105 -0.41 -1.83 -3.94
N GLY A 106 -1.19 -0.74 -4.02
CA GLY A 106 -2.64 -0.71 -3.84
C GLY A 106 -3.45 -1.58 -4.82
N THR A 107 -2.87 -2.02 -5.93
CA THR A 107 -3.50 -2.97 -6.85
C THR A 107 -3.64 -4.36 -6.25
N CYS A 108 -2.72 -4.73 -5.35
CA CYS A 108 -2.68 -6.04 -4.71
C CYS A 108 -2.88 -5.97 -3.19
N HIS A 109 -2.55 -4.85 -2.54
CA HIS A 109 -2.58 -4.72 -1.09
C HIS A 109 -3.53 -3.63 -0.63
N ARG A 110 -4.20 -3.86 0.49
CA ARG A 110 -5.03 -2.84 1.16
C ARG A 110 -4.32 -2.39 2.43
N THR A 111 -4.33 -1.10 2.72
CA THR A 111 -3.73 -0.54 3.95
C THR A 111 -4.43 -1.02 5.22
N THR A 112 -5.70 -1.39 5.13
CA THR A 112 -6.48 -1.98 6.23
C THR A 112 -6.20 -3.47 6.45
N LYS A 113 -5.73 -4.18 5.42
CA LYS A 113 -5.36 -5.60 5.47
C LYS A 113 -4.29 -5.90 4.43
N TRP A 114 -3.04 -5.78 4.84
CA TRP A 114 -1.90 -5.91 3.92
C TRP A 114 -1.68 -7.34 3.43
N LYS A 115 -1.93 -8.34 4.29
CA LYS A 115 -1.80 -9.77 3.98
C LYS A 115 -3.10 -10.52 4.24
N PRO A 116 -3.47 -11.50 3.39
CA PRO A 116 -2.88 -11.79 2.08
C PRO A 116 -3.18 -10.67 1.07
N ALA A 117 -2.45 -10.66 -0.06
CA ALA A 117 -2.78 -9.77 -1.17
C ALA A 117 -4.15 -10.14 -1.78
N THR A 118 -4.85 -9.16 -2.35
CA THR A 118 -6.12 -9.33 -3.07
C THR A 118 -5.92 -9.58 -4.56
N PHE A 119 -4.75 -10.05 -4.99
CA PHE A 119 -4.51 -10.42 -6.38
C PHE A 119 -5.41 -11.61 -6.75
N ASP A 120 -6.27 -11.40 -7.74
CA ASP A 120 -7.21 -12.41 -8.21
C ASP A 120 -6.80 -12.91 -9.60
N HIS A 121 -6.24 -14.12 -9.63
CA HIS A 121 -5.79 -14.76 -10.87
C HIS A 121 -6.95 -15.01 -11.84
N ASN A 122 -8.18 -15.21 -11.33
CA ASN A 122 -9.37 -15.49 -12.14
C ASN A 122 -9.74 -14.32 -13.07
N ARG A 123 -9.25 -13.11 -12.79
CA ARG A 123 -9.41 -11.97 -13.70
C ARG A 123 -8.66 -12.19 -15.01
N TYR A 124 -7.61 -13.00 -15.01
CA TYR A 124 -6.73 -13.27 -16.15
C TYR A 124 -6.94 -14.68 -16.68
N PHE A 125 -6.79 -15.70 -15.83
CA PHE A 125 -6.96 -17.11 -16.18
C PHE A 125 -7.44 -17.86 -14.93
N ARG A 126 -8.46 -18.70 -15.03
CA ARG A 126 -8.98 -19.45 -13.88
C ARG A 126 -8.09 -20.66 -13.61
N LEU A 127 -7.58 -20.77 -12.39
CA LEU A 127 -6.82 -21.95 -11.95
C LEU A 127 -7.79 -23.04 -11.49
N ASP A 128 -8.32 -23.81 -12.45
CA ASP A 128 -9.21 -24.94 -12.23
C ASP A 128 -8.57 -26.28 -12.59
N SER A 129 -9.16 -27.37 -12.10
CA SER A 129 -8.76 -28.76 -12.38
C SER A 129 -7.23 -28.94 -12.47
N ASP A 130 -6.72 -29.36 -13.62
CA ASP A 130 -5.31 -29.66 -13.86
C ASP A 130 -4.41 -28.41 -13.95
N HIS A 131 -4.98 -27.21 -14.00
CA HIS A 131 -4.23 -25.94 -14.01
C HIS A 131 -3.88 -25.43 -12.61
N ARG A 132 -4.26 -26.13 -11.53
CA ARG A 132 -3.80 -25.83 -10.15
C ARG A 132 -2.35 -26.30 -9.92
N VAL A 133 -1.45 -25.81 -10.75
CA VAL A 133 -0.02 -26.15 -10.76
C VAL A 133 0.83 -25.04 -10.14
N SER A 134 2.12 -25.33 -9.94
CA SER A 134 3.07 -24.32 -9.49
C SER A 134 3.17 -23.16 -10.48
N CYS A 135 3.33 -21.92 -9.99
CA CYS A 135 3.37 -20.73 -10.85
C CYS A 135 4.41 -20.84 -11.98
N LYS A 136 5.58 -21.44 -11.67
CA LYS A 136 6.69 -21.63 -12.61
C LYS A 136 6.36 -22.55 -13.79
N THR A 137 5.31 -23.38 -13.68
CA THR A 137 4.86 -24.26 -14.75
C THR A 137 4.41 -23.44 -15.95
N CYS A 138 3.67 -22.35 -15.72
CA CYS A 138 3.23 -21.45 -16.78
C CYS A 138 4.17 -20.24 -16.91
N HIS A 139 4.59 -19.65 -15.78
CA HIS A 139 5.47 -18.48 -15.72
C HIS A 139 6.94 -18.89 -15.63
N THR A 140 7.51 -19.25 -16.77
CA THR A 140 8.91 -19.74 -16.86
C THR A 140 9.94 -18.65 -16.65
N ASP A 141 9.62 -17.40 -16.95
CA ASP A 141 10.47 -16.25 -16.66
C ASP A 141 10.14 -15.72 -15.27
N ALA A 142 10.92 -16.15 -14.28
CA ALA A 142 10.75 -15.71 -12.90
C ALA A 142 10.90 -14.18 -12.79
N SER A 143 11.63 -13.54 -13.69
CA SER A 143 11.83 -12.10 -13.78
C SER A 143 10.79 -11.42 -14.68
N ASN A 144 9.75 -12.10 -15.15
CA ASN A 144 8.62 -11.52 -15.87
C ASN A 144 7.37 -12.39 -15.84
N TYR A 145 6.56 -12.21 -14.80
CA TYR A 145 5.27 -12.93 -14.66
C TYR A 145 4.23 -12.56 -15.75
N LYS A 146 4.45 -11.53 -16.57
CA LYS A 146 3.59 -11.29 -17.75
C LYS A 146 3.89 -12.25 -18.89
N LYS A 147 5.08 -12.86 -18.91
CA LYS A 147 5.40 -13.94 -19.83
C LYS A 147 4.89 -15.24 -19.22
N TYR A 148 4.25 -16.03 -20.07
CA TYR A 148 3.76 -17.35 -19.71
C TYR A 148 3.77 -18.24 -20.95
N THR A 149 3.72 -19.54 -20.74
CA THR A 149 3.58 -20.53 -21.81
C THR A 149 2.58 -21.60 -21.40
N CYS A 150 1.77 -22.04 -22.36
CA CYS A 150 0.89 -23.20 -22.22
C CYS A 150 1.59 -24.49 -22.70
N TYR A 151 2.66 -24.35 -23.47
CA TYR A 151 3.31 -25.43 -24.23
C TYR A 151 4.11 -26.41 -23.38
N ASN A 152 4.28 -26.13 -22.08
CA ASN A 152 4.91 -27.07 -21.16
C ASN A 152 4.03 -28.30 -20.87
N CYS A 153 2.72 -28.21 -21.13
CA CYS A 153 1.78 -29.33 -21.00
C CYS A 153 0.90 -29.50 -22.25
N HIS A 154 0.51 -28.39 -22.92
CA HIS A 154 -0.37 -28.43 -24.08
C HIS A 154 0.42 -28.50 -25.39
N GLU A 155 0.33 -29.62 -26.09
CA GLU A 155 0.94 -29.79 -27.40
C GLU A 155 0.06 -29.16 -28.49
N HIS A 156 0.46 -27.96 -28.92
CA HIS A 156 -0.06 -27.35 -30.12
C HIS A 156 1.12 -26.84 -30.94
N THR A 157 1.38 -27.45 -32.09
CA THR A 157 2.29 -26.82 -33.05
C THR A 157 1.65 -25.52 -33.53
N GLU A 158 2.45 -24.46 -33.70
CA GLU A 158 1.96 -23.17 -34.20
C GLU A 158 1.17 -23.35 -35.51
N ALA A 159 1.62 -24.25 -36.38
CA ALA A 159 0.94 -24.60 -37.63
C ALA A 159 -0.46 -25.21 -37.41
N ARG A 160 -0.64 -26.13 -36.45
CA ARG A 160 -1.93 -26.77 -36.16
C ARG A 160 -2.91 -25.80 -35.53
N MET A 161 -2.46 -24.99 -34.56
CA MET A 161 -3.25 -23.89 -33.99
C MET A 161 -3.68 -22.90 -35.08
N ALA A 162 -2.72 -22.44 -35.89
CA ALA A 162 -2.99 -21.48 -36.96
C ALA A 162 -3.98 -22.03 -37.99
N TYR A 163 -3.89 -23.31 -38.32
CA TYR A 163 -4.85 -23.95 -39.22
C TYR A 163 -6.27 -23.95 -38.64
N LYS A 164 -6.45 -24.39 -37.39
CA LYS A 164 -7.76 -24.46 -36.73
C LYS A 164 -8.38 -23.07 -36.54
N HIS A 165 -7.64 -22.13 -35.96
CA HIS A 165 -8.13 -20.77 -35.76
C HIS A 165 -8.47 -20.06 -37.08
N ARG A 166 -7.65 -20.22 -38.14
CA ARG A 166 -7.97 -19.63 -39.45
C ARG A 166 -9.24 -20.21 -40.08
N LYS A 167 -9.50 -21.51 -39.89
CA LYS A 167 -10.74 -22.15 -40.38
C LYS A 167 -11.98 -21.53 -39.73
N GLU A 168 -11.86 -21.09 -38.49
CA GLU A 168 -12.91 -20.41 -37.73
C GLU A 168 -12.88 -18.89 -37.89
N GLY A 169 -12.02 -18.34 -38.76
CA GLY A 169 -11.88 -16.90 -38.97
C GLY A 169 -11.21 -16.15 -37.81
N ILE A 170 -10.65 -16.87 -36.84
CA ILE A 170 -9.96 -16.31 -35.68
C ILE A 170 -8.54 -15.90 -36.09
N SER A 171 -8.23 -14.62 -35.90
CA SER A 171 -6.91 -14.03 -36.07
C SER A 171 -6.44 -13.37 -34.76
N ASN A 172 -5.15 -13.06 -34.64
CA ASN A 172 -4.55 -12.44 -33.44
C ASN A 172 -4.66 -13.27 -32.14
N TYR A 173 -4.45 -14.59 -32.24
CA TYR A 173 -4.57 -15.57 -31.15
C TYR A 173 -3.29 -15.76 -30.30
N GLN A 174 -2.32 -14.83 -30.36
CA GLN A 174 -1.05 -14.97 -29.63
C GLN A 174 -1.23 -14.89 -28.10
N ASN A 175 -2.31 -14.30 -27.62
CA ASN A 175 -2.65 -14.25 -26.20
C ASN A 175 -3.76 -15.25 -25.89
N CYS A 176 -3.38 -16.50 -25.67
CA CYS A 176 -4.29 -17.63 -25.48
C CYS A 176 -5.34 -17.33 -24.39
N ALA A 177 -4.90 -16.74 -23.26
CA ALA A 177 -5.76 -16.45 -22.11
C ALA A 177 -6.84 -15.39 -22.36
N LYS A 178 -6.81 -14.66 -23.50
CA LYS A 178 -7.92 -13.76 -23.86
C LYS A 178 -9.16 -14.52 -24.32
N CYS A 179 -8.97 -15.65 -24.97
CA CYS A 179 -10.05 -16.50 -25.49
C CYS A 179 -10.26 -17.70 -24.56
N HIS A 180 -9.18 -18.41 -24.23
CA HIS A 180 -9.20 -19.56 -23.32
C HIS A 180 -8.90 -19.12 -21.89
N ARG A 181 -9.94 -18.64 -21.19
CA ARG A 181 -9.82 -18.09 -19.82
C ARG A 181 -9.78 -19.15 -18.73
N ASN A 182 -9.90 -20.43 -19.07
CA ASN A 182 -9.95 -21.57 -18.17
C ASN A 182 -9.45 -22.84 -18.89
N GLY A 183 -9.43 -23.96 -18.16
CA GLY A 183 -9.12 -25.28 -18.73
C GLY A 183 -10.28 -26.02 -19.37
N GLU A 184 -11.42 -25.38 -19.58
CA GLU A 184 -12.55 -26.04 -20.24
C GLU A 184 -12.21 -26.19 -21.72
N ALA A 185 -12.21 -27.43 -22.21
CA ALA A 185 -12.15 -27.67 -23.65
C ALA A 185 -13.38 -27.00 -24.27
N GLU A 186 -13.17 -26.12 -25.26
CA GLU A 186 -14.27 -25.74 -26.13
C GLU A 186 -14.79 -27.04 -26.75
N GLY A 187 -16.09 -27.29 -26.53
CA GLY A 187 -16.73 -28.58 -26.75
C GLY A 187 -16.20 -29.26 -28.01
N GLY A 188 -15.68 -30.47 -27.83
CA GLY A 188 -15.55 -31.39 -28.94
C GLY A 188 -16.95 -31.66 -29.47
N ASP A 189 -17.19 -31.25 -30.71
CA ASP A 189 -18.23 -31.87 -31.52
C ASP A 189 -17.84 -33.36 -31.66
N ASP A 190 -18.55 -34.21 -30.92
CA ASP A 190 -18.67 -35.64 -31.19
C ASP A 190 -19.54 -35.87 -32.45
#